data_AF-A0A6J0XSS9-F1
#
_entry.id   AF-A0A6J0XSS9-F1
#
_cell.length_a   1.000
_cell.length_b   1.000
_cell.length_c   1.000
_cell.angle_alpha   90.00
_cell.angle_beta   90.00
_cell.angle_gamma   90.00
#
_symmetry.space_group_name_H-M   'P 1'
#
loop_
_entity.id
_entity.type
_entity.pdbx_description
1 polymer ?
#
loop_
_entity_poly.entity_id
_entity_poly.type
_entity_poly.pdbx_seq_one_letter_code
_entity_poly.pdbx_strand_id
1 'polypeptide(L)'
;MENRDVPPGPYRATKLWNEITTSFRVGMPLRKHRQHFKKYGNCFTAGEAVDWLYDLLRTNSNFGPEVTRQQTIQLLRKFLKNHVIEDIKGKWGTENLDDNSQLFRFPSSSPLKTLPRRHPELRKNSIENFSKDKDSIFKLRNLSRRTPKKHGLHFSQENAEKMNCEIIDEDQENLADNREISQKDVEEVWRYVILIYLQTILGVSSLEEVINPKQVMPQYIMYNMTNTSKHGVVILQDKSDDLPHWVLSAMKCLANWPRSNDMNNPTYIGFERDVFRTIADYFLDLPEPLLTFEYYELFVNILGLLQPHLERVAVDALQLCCLLLPPPNRRKLQLLMRMISRMSQNVDMPQLHDAMGTRSLMIHTFSRSVLRCAEEVDLDELLAARLVSFLMDHQQEILQVPSYLQAAVEKHLDYLRKGHIKNPGDGVIAPLPTYSYCKQISAQEFDEQKVSTSQAAIAELLENIIKNKSLPLKEKRRKLKQFQKEYPLIYQKRFPTSESEAALFGDKPTIKQPMLFLKKPKFRSLRY
;
A
#
# COMPACT_ATOMS: atom_id res chain seq x y z
N MET A 1 3.55 46.96 -20.26
CA MET A 1 4.09 45.78 -19.56
C MET A 1 3.11 45.41 -18.48
N GLU A 2 2.49 44.25 -18.56
CA GLU A 2 1.48 43.81 -17.59
C GLU A 2 2.14 43.06 -16.44
N ASN A 3 1.69 43.31 -15.21
CA ASN A 3 2.15 42.60 -14.02
C ASN A 3 1.59 41.18 -14.03
N ARG A 4 2.48 40.18 -14.11
CA ARG A 4 2.12 38.76 -13.99
C ARG A 4 2.47 38.26 -12.59
N ASP A 5 1.44 37.98 -11.79
CA ASP A 5 1.58 37.61 -10.36
C ASP A 5 2.28 36.26 -10.09
N VAL A 6 2.57 35.50 -11.15
CA VAL A 6 3.34 34.26 -11.08
C VAL A 6 4.68 34.42 -11.82
N PRO A 7 5.82 34.49 -11.10
CA PRO A 7 7.13 34.58 -11.73
C PRO A 7 7.44 33.31 -12.55
N PRO A 8 8.19 33.43 -13.66
CA PRO A 8 8.58 32.29 -14.48
C PRO A 8 9.53 31.37 -13.73
N GLY A 9 9.20 30.09 -13.67
CA GLY A 9 9.98 29.05 -13.00
C GLY A 9 9.35 27.67 -13.19
N PRO A 10 10.04 26.60 -12.73
CA PRO A 10 9.49 25.24 -12.78
C PRO A 10 8.17 25.16 -12.01
N TYR A 11 7.28 24.25 -12.43
CA TYR A 11 5.95 24.04 -11.85
C TYR A 11 4.96 25.23 -11.96
N ARG A 12 5.22 26.25 -12.81
CA ARG A 12 4.28 27.37 -13.07
C ARG A 12 2.85 26.90 -13.38
N ALA A 13 2.71 25.87 -14.22
CA ALA A 13 1.40 25.30 -14.57
C ALA A 13 0.68 24.72 -13.33
N THR A 14 1.39 24.00 -12.45
CA THR A 14 0.85 23.44 -11.22
C THR A 14 0.41 24.53 -10.23
N LYS A 15 1.16 25.65 -10.14
CA LYS A 15 0.74 26.80 -9.32
C LYS A 15 -0.58 27.40 -9.84
N LEU A 16 -0.65 27.70 -11.15
CA LEU A 16 -1.86 28.25 -11.78
C LEU A 16 -3.06 27.32 -11.63
N TRP A 17 -2.88 26.00 -11.82
CA TRP A 17 -3.92 25.00 -11.58
C TRP A 17 -4.46 25.06 -10.15
N ASN A 18 -3.57 25.07 -9.14
CA ASN A 18 -3.99 25.13 -7.73
C ASN A 18 -4.69 26.46 -7.39
N GLU A 19 -4.25 27.56 -7.98
CA GLU A 19 -4.84 28.90 -7.82
C GLU A 19 -6.28 28.94 -8.36
N ILE A 20 -6.50 28.51 -9.62
CA ILE A 20 -7.84 28.45 -10.22
C ILE A 20 -8.73 27.46 -9.46
N THR A 21 -8.22 26.27 -9.11
CA THR A 21 -8.97 25.25 -8.36
C THR A 21 -9.44 25.77 -7.00
N THR A 22 -8.59 26.53 -6.30
CA THR A 22 -8.93 27.14 -5.01
C THR A 22 -9.98 28.24 -5.18
N SER A 23 -9.79 29.14 -6.15
CA SER A 23 -10.73 30.22 -6.45
C SER A 23 -12.10 29.69 -6.86
N PHE A 24 -12.15 28.65 -7.71
CA PHE A 24 -13.38 27.99 -8.14
C PHE A 24 -14.11 27.33 -6.97
N ARG A 25 -13.41 26.56 -6.13
CA ARG A 25 -14.03 25.87 -4.97
C ARG A 25 -14.52 26.83 -3.86
N VAL A 26 -13.99 28.06 -3.79
CA VAL A 26 -14.39 29.08 -2.81
C VAL A 26 -15.44 30.05 -3.35
N GLY A 27 -15.37 30.41 -4.64
CA GLY A 27 -16.18 31.47 -5.25
C GLY A 27 -17.38 31.01 -6.07
N MET A 28 -17.45 29.74 -6.47
CA MET A 28 -18.56 29.20 -7.28
C MET A 28 -19.88 29.20 -6.47
N PRO A 29 -20.95 29.90 -6.92
CA PRO A 29 -22.19 30.01 -6.17
C PRO A 29 -22.98 28.69 -6.16
N LEU A 30 -23.06 28.06 -4.98
CA LEU A 30 -23.88 26.86 -4.78
C LEU A 30 -25.36 27.20 -4.61
N ARG A 31 -26.22 26.54 -5.39
CA ARG A 31 -27.66 26.82 -5.50
C ARG A 31 -28.51 25.57 -5.21
N LYS A 32 -29.83 25.71 -5.34
CA LYS A 32 -30.82 24.62 -5.21
C LYS A 32 -31.51 24.42 -6.55
N HIS A 33 -31.26 23.29 -7.20
CA HIS A 33 -31.79 22.98 -8.53
C HIS A 33 -32.86 21.89 -8.45
N ARG A 34 -33.78 21.87 -9.42
CA ARG A 34 -34.81 20.83 -9.54
C ARG A 34 -34.67 20.11 -10.87
N GLN A 35 -34.44 18.80 -10.84
CA GLN A 35 -34.25 17.97 -12.03
C GLN A 35 -34.92 16.60 -11.80
N HIS A 36 -35.60 16.06 -12.82
CA HIS A 36 -36.43 14.85 -12.71
C HIS A 36 -37.32 14.83 -11.46
N PHE A 37 -38.08 15.92 -11.27
CA PHE A 37 -38.95 16.24 -10.13
C PHE A 37 -38.28 16.38 -8.74
N LYS A 38 -37.13 15.75 -8.51
CA LYS A 38 -36.31 15.85 -7.28
C LYS A 38 -35.69 17.25 -7.13
N LYS A 39 -35.49 17.68 -5.88
CA LYS A 39 -34.78 18.92 -5.53
C LYS A 39 -33.41 18.55 -4.96
N TYR A 40 -32.37 19.18 -5.47
CA TYR A 40 -30.99 19.03 -5.04
C TYR A 40 -30.49 20.36 -4.47
N GLY A 41 -29.58 20.30 -3.50
CA GLY A 41 -28.95 21.46 -2.87
C GLY A 41 -27.44 21.34 -2.88
N ASN A 42 -26.74 22.46 -2.69
CA ASN A 42 -25.28 22.55 -2.73
C ASN A 42 -24.68 22.07 -4.07
N CYS A 43 -25.39 22.39 -5.16
CA CYS A 43 -25.04 22.00 -6.53
C CYS A 43 -25.14 23.19 -7.49
N PHE A 44 -24.67 23.00 -8.73
CA PHE A 44 -24.66 23.98 -9.81
C PHE A 44 -24.83 23.26 -11.16
N THR A 45 -25.28 23.97 -12.21
CA THR A 45 -25.29 23.43 -13.59
C THR A 45 -23.91 23.52 -14.26
N ALA A 46 -23.67 22.69 -15.28
CA ALA A 46 -22.48 22.82 -16.12
C ALA A 46 -22.35 24.23 -16.74
N GLY A 47 -23.45 24.77 -17.28
CA GLY A 47 -23.48 26.13 -17.83
C GLY A 47 -23.04 27.21 -16.82
N GLU A 48 -23.63 27.23 -15.62
CA GLU A 48 -23.22 28.19 -14.56
C GLU A 48 -21.74 28.05 -14.17
N ALA A 49 -21.21 26.82 -14.14
CA ALA A 49 -19.79 26.58 -13.85
C ALA A 49 -18.86 27.03 -14.98
N VAL A 50 -19.27 26.85 -16.24
CA VAL A 50 -18.53 27.35 -17.40
C VAL A 50 -18.54 28.86 -17.41
N ASP A 51 -19.68 29.52 -17.21
CA ASP A 51 -19.78 30.99 -17.23
C ASP A 51 -18.96 31.63 -16.09
N TRP A 52 -19.08 31.11 -14.86
CA TRP A 52 -18.30 31.61 -13.72
C TRP A 52 -16.78 31.42 -13.93
N LEU A 53 -16.37 30.25 -14.45
CA LEU A 53 -14.95 29.97 -14.72
C LEU A 53 -14.42 30.77 -15.93
N TYR A 54 -15.29 31.13 -16.88
CA TYR A 54 -14.96 31.99 -18.02
C TYR A 54 -14.63 33.41 -17.55
N ASP A 55 -15.47 33.99 -16.69
CA ASP A 55 -15.24 35.32 -16.10
C ASP A 55 -13.99 35.33 -15.20
N LEU A 56 -13.77 34.28 -14.39
CA LEU A 56 -12.54 34.16 -13.59
C LEU A 56 -11.28 34.15 -14.47
N LEU A 57 -11.28 33.36 -15.54
CA LEU A 57 -10.11 33.23 -16.43
C LEU A 57 -9.82 34.55 -17.17
N ARG A 58 -10.86 35.23 -17.68
CA ARG A 58 -10.71 36.54 -18.34
C ARG A 58 -10.22 37.64 -17.41
N THR A 59 -10.58 37.56 -16.12
CA THR A 59 -10.17 38.54 -15.10
C THR A 59 -8.74 38.29 -14.59
N ASN A 60 -8.15 37.11 -14.83
CA ASN A 60 -6.82 36.75 -14.33
C ASN A 60 -5.69 37.26 -15.26
N SER A 61 -4.76 38.02 -14.67
CA SER A 61 -3.55 38.60 -15.30
C SER A 61 -2.63 37.60 -16.01
N ASN A 62 -2.78 36.30 -15.76
CA ASN A 62 -1.98 35.23 -16.37
C ASN A 62 -2.58 34.64 -17.66
N PHE A 63 -3.86 34.92 -17.96
CA PHE A 63 -4.60 34.31 -19.08
C PHE A 63 -5.20 35.35 -20.05
N GLY A 64 -5.69 36.48 -19.55
CA GLY A 64 -6.17 37.59 -20.37
C GLY A 64 -7.51 37.37 -21.09
N PRO A 65 -7.96 38.34 -21.89
CA PRO A 65 -9.32 38.36 -22.46
C PRO A 65 -9.53 37.38 -23.64
N GLU A 66 -8.45 36.81 -24.19
CA GLU A 66 -8.43 35.90 -25.35
C GLU A 66 -8.99 34.49 -25.05
N VAL A 67 -9.22 34.16 -23.78
CA VAL A 67 -9.81 32.87 -23.40
C VAL A 67 -11.17 32.67 -24.08
N THR A 68 -11.37 31.48 -24.65
CA THR A 68 -12.60 31.05 -25.30
C THR A 68 -13.42 30.14 -24.38
N ARG A 69 -14.76 30.19 -24.50
CA ARG A 69 -15.65 29.37 -23.66
C ARG A 69 -15.44 27.86 -23.85
N GLN A 70 -14.95 27.43 -25.02
CA GLN A 70 -14.53 26.06 -25.30
C GLN A 70 -13.29 25.63 -24.50
N GLN A 71 -12.28 26.50 -24.33
CA GLN A 71 -11.12 26.22 -23.47
C GLN A 71 -11.54 26.13 -21.99
N THR A 72 -12.53 26.91 -21.56
CA THR A 72 -13.12 26.80 -20.22
C THR A 72 -13.83 25.46 -20.02
N ILE A 73 -14.59 24.96 -21.01
CA ILE A 73 -15.18 23.61 -20.97
C ILE A 73 -14.07 22.54 -20.88
N GLN A 74 -12.99 22.65 -21.66
CA GLN A 74 -11.85 21.73 -21.56
C GLN A 74 -11.17 21.75 -20.17
N LEU A 75 -11.10 22.92 -19.51
CA LEU A 75 -10.59 23.00 -18.13
C LEU A 75 -11.56 22.35 -17.14
N LEU A 76 -12.87 22.54 -17.32
CA LEU A 76 -13.90 21.97 -16.45
C LEU A 76 -14.02 20.43 -16.63
N ARG A 77 -13.79 19.90 -17.83
CA ARG A 77 -13.58 18.45 -18.07
C ARG A 77 -12.41 17.90 -17.26
N LYS A 78 -11.28 18.64 -17.22
CA LYS A 78 -10.13 18.28 -16.37
C LYS A 78 -10.43 18.40 -14.87
N PHE A 79 -11.35 19.28 -14.46
CA PHE A 79 -11.83 19.35 -13.07
C PHE A 79 -12.67 18.11 -12.71
N LEU A 80 -13.49 17.60 -13.62
CA LEU A 80 -14.25 16.35 -13.43
C LEU A 80 -13.32 15.12 -13.40
N LYS A 81 -12.31 15.08 -14.29
CA LYS A 81 -11.29 14.03 -14.31
C LYS A 81 -10.46 13.97 -13.02
N ASN A 82 -10.01 15.12 -12.52
CA ASN A 82 -9.14 15.24 -11.33
C ASN A 82 -9.91 15.36 -10.00
N HIS A 83 -11.17 14.92 -9.93
CA HIS A 83 -12.03 14.93 -8.72
C HIS A 83 -12.13 16.31 -8.01
N VAL A 84 -12.06 17.40 -8.78
CA VAL A 84 -12.35 18.76 -8.27
C VAL A 84 -13.87 18.97 -8.17
N ILE A 85 -14.62 18.37 -9.09
CA ILE A 85 -16.09 18.32 -9.14
C ILE A 85 -16.55 16.87 -9.37
N GLU A 86 -17.81 16.59 -9.02
CA GLU A 86 -18.48 15.30 -9.28
C GLU A 86 -19.93 15.53 -9.76
N ASP A 87 -20.48 14.60 -10.55
CA ASP A 87 -21.93 14.48 -10.81
C ASP A 87 -22.68 14.38 -9.47
N ILE A 88 -23.91 14.88 -9.39
CA ILE A 88 -24.84 14.60 -8.29
C ILE A 88 -24.93 13.11 -7.92
N LYS A 89 -24.71 12.19 -8.86
CA LYS A 89 -24.65 10.73 -8.67
C LYS A 89 -23.35 10.21 -8.07
N GLY A 90 -22.36 11.07 -7.77
CA GLY A 90 -21.04 10.68 -7.27
C GLY A 90 -20.07 10.21 -8.35
N LYS A 91 -20.35 10.47 -9.64
CA LYS A 91 -19.48 10.08 -10.76
C LYS A 91 -18.49 11.18 -11.10
N TRP A 92 -17.24 10.79 -11.36
CA TRP A 92 -16.14 11.64 -11.76
C TRP A 92 -15.19 10.85 -12.69
N GLY A 93 -14.01 11.38 -13.02
CA GLY A 93 -12.98 10.68 -13.80
C GLY A 93 -13.16 10.75 -15.32
N THR A 94 -14.41 10.77 -15.81
CA THR A 94 -14.70 10.94 -17.25
C THR A 94 -14.55 12.39 -17.72
N GLU A 95 -14.18 12.60 -18.98
CA GLU A 95 -14.13 13.93 -19.62
C GLU A 95 -15.45 14.31 -20.31
N ASN A 96 -16.54 13.61 -19.98
CA ASN A 96 -17.87 13.75 -20.61
C ASN A 96 -18.67 14.92 -19.99
N LEU A 97 -18.13 16.13 -20.08
CA LEU A 97 -18.79 17.37 -19.66
C LEU A 97 -18.95 18.32 -20.85
N ASP A 98 -20.19 18.68 -21.13
CA ASP A 98 -20.58 19.66 -22.16
C ASP A 98 -21.39 20.81 -21.53
N ASP A 99 -21.60 21.86 -22.31
CA ASP A 99 -22.39 23.03 -21.91
C ASP A 99 -23.89 22.69 -21.88
N ASN A 100 -24.34 22.13 -20.76
CA ASN A 100 -25.68 21.58 -20.63
C ASN A 100 -26.26 21.81 -19.22
N SER A 101 -27.47 21.28 -18.98
CA SER A 101 -28.17 21.39 -17.69
C SER A 101 -27.93 20.19 -16.75
N GLN A 102 -26.87 19.40 -16.95
CA GLN A 102 -26.40 18.44 -15.96
C GLN A 102 -25.95 19.17 -14.70
N LEU A 103 -26.15 18.52 -13.55
CA LEU A 103 -25.87 19.08 -12.24
C LEU A 103 -24.64 18.44 -11.61
N PHE A 104 -23.74 19.30 -11.14
CA PHE A 104 -22.50 18.95 -10.47
C PHE A 104 -22.48 19.49 -9.04
N ARG A 105 -21.62 18.91 -8.20
CA ARG A 105 -21.36 19.33 -6.82
C ARG A 105 -19.87 19.23 -6.51
N PHE A 106 -19.45 19.82 -5.38
CA PHE A 106 -18.08 19.65 -4.89
C PHE A 106 -17.99 18.40 -3.99
N PRO A 107 -16.99 17.52 -4.20
CA PRO A 107 -16.74 16.39 -3.31
C PRO A 107 -16.48 16.81 -1.87
N SER A 108 -16.99 16.01 -0.92
CA SER A 108 -16.81 16.23 0.52
C SER A 108 -15.34 16.15 0.95
N SER A 109 -14.57 15.25 0.32
CA SER A 109 -13.11 15.22 0.39
C SER A 109 -12.50 16.24 -0.59
N SER A 110 -11.46 16.95 -0.16
CA SER A 110 -10.74 17.92 -1.01
C SER A 110 -9.56 17.23 -1.70
N PRO A 111 -9.43 17.28 -3.05
CA PRO A 111 -8.22 16.80 -3.73
C PRO A 111 -7.01 17.72 -3.48
N LEU A 112 -7.25 18.98 -3.08
CA LEU A 112 -6.18 19.86 -2.61
C LEU A 112 -5.69 19.37 -1.25
N LYS A 113 -4.49 18.79 -1.21
CA LYS A 113 -3.75 18.52 0.04
C LYS A 113 -3.65 19.81 0.85
N THR A 114 -4.21 19.80 2.05
CA THR A 114 -4.07 20.89 3.03
C THR A 114 -2.63 20.93 3.55
N LEU A 115 -1.76 21.68 2.86
CA LEU A 115 -0.49 22.11 3.43
C LEU A 115 -0.76 22.76 4.80
N PRO A 116 -0.05 22.35 5.87
CA PRO A 116 -0.33 22.84 7.22
C PRO A 116 0.01 24.32 7.34
N ARG A 117 -1.02 25.17 7.16
CA ARG A 117 -0.93 26.61 7.24
C ARG A 117 -0.63 27.01 8.67
N ARG A 118 0.65 27.26 8.98
CA ARG A 118 1.08 27.80 10.27
C ARG A 118 0.41 29.15 10.52
N HIS A 119 -0.69 29.15 11.26
CA HIS A 119 -1.20 30.35 11.88
C HIS A 119 -0.30 30.69 13.08
N PRO A 120 0.20 31.93 13.22
CA PRO A 120 0.88 32.37 14.42
C PRO A 120 -0.15 32.52 15.54
N GLU A 121 0.00 31.73 16.61
CA GLU A 121 -0.76 31.90 17.86
C GLU A 121 -0.54 33.32 18.41
N LEU A 122 -1.56 34.17 18.30
CA LEU A 122 -1.53 35.54 18.77
C LEU A 122 -1.66 35.58 20.30
N ARG A 123 -0.56 35.92 20.97
CA ARG A 123 -0.55 36.18 22.42
C ARG A 123 -1.65 37.17 22.81
N LYS A 124 -2.47 36.79 23.79
CA LYS A 124 -3.06 37.75 24.73
C LYS A 124 -2.74 37.31 26.15
N ASN A 125 -1.98 38.16 26.85
CA ASN A 125 -1.66 38.02 28.27
C ASN A 125 -2.57 38.94 29.09
N SER A 126 -3.10 38.42 30.20
CA SER A 126 -3.62 39.16 31.35
C SER A 126 -3.64 38.16 32.53
N ILE A 127 -2.78 38.20 33.56
CA ILE A 127 -2.52 39.28 34.55
C ILE A 127 -3.80 39.51 35.39
N GLU A 128 -3.88 39.40 36.73
CA GLU A 128 -2.95 39.33 37.89
C GLU A 128 -3.67 38.59 39.09
N ASN A 129 -3.12 38.04 40.19
CA ASN A 129 -1.78 37.55 40.60
C ASN A 129 -1.79 36.82 41.98
N PHE A 130 -1.02 35.72 42.17
CA PHE A 130 -0.64 35.05 43.46
C PHE A 130 -1.79 34.55 44.40
N SER A 131 -1.60 33.65 45.39
CA SER A 131 -0.39 33.05 46.00
C SER A 131 -0.53 31.54 46.36
N LYS A 132 0.40 31.00 47.17
CA LYS A 132 0.63 29.57 47.56
C LYS A 132 -0.48 29.00 48.50
N ASP A 133 -0.57 27.70 48.83
CA ASP A 133 0.46 26.65 48.92
C ASP A 133 -0.05 25.19 48.77
N LYS A 134 0.90 24.27 48.49
CA LYS A 134 0.93 22.78 48.65
C LYS A 134 -0.24 21.84 48.26
N ASP A 135 0.16 20.88 47.42
CA ASP A 135 -0.06 19.41 47.49
C ASP A 135 -1.47 18.76 47.40
N SER A 136 -1.58 17.95 46.34
CA SER A 136 -2.23 16.63 46.28
C SER A 136 -3.71 16.50 45.86
N ILE A 137 -3.98 15.44 45.06
CA ILE A 137 -5.30 14.90 44.65
C ILE A 137 -6.06 15.86 43.67
N PHE A 138 -6.75 15.47 42.58
CA PHE A 138 -7.54 14.26 42.28
C PHE A 138 -7.25 13.61 40.92
N LYS A 139 -7.28 12.27 40.90
CA LYS A 139 -7.37 11.43 39.68
C LYS A 139 -8.85 11.19 39.34
N LEU A 140 -9.21 11.12 38.06
CA LEU A 140 -10.59 10.83 37.65
C LEU A 140 -10.98 9.36 37.89
N ARG A 141 -11.81 9.14 38.91
CA ARG A 141 -13.02 8.31 38.91
C ARG A 141 -13.20 7.28 37.77
N ASN A 142 -12.65 6.08 37.93
CA ASN A 142 -13.07 4.90 37.15
C ASN A 142 -14.48 4.47 37.57
N LEU A 143 -15.35 4.14 36.60
CA LEU A 143 -16.64 3.48 36.87
C LEU A 143 -16.46 1.97 37.04
N SER A 144 -17.04 1.41 38.09
CA SER A 144 -17.13 -0.04 38.30
C SER A 144 -18.52 -0.56 37.91
N ARG A 145 -18.58 -1.70 37.21
CA ARG A 145 -19.77 -2.58 37.27
C ARG A 145 -19.42 -4.06 37.06
N ARG A 146 -19.05 -4.70 38.18
CA ARG A 146 -19.34 -6.11 38.56
C ARG A 146 -19.10 -7.23 37.51
N THR A 147 -18.03 -8.00 37.73
CA THR A 147 -17.95 -9.42 37.33
C THR A 147 -18.44 -10.34 38.47
N PRO A 148 -19.03 -11.51 38.16
CA PRO A 148 -19.13 -12.62 39.11
C PRO A 148 -17.77 -13.31 39.30
N LYS A 149 -17.48 -13.82 40.51
CA LYS A 149 -16.18 -14.44 40.85
C LYS A 149 -16.17 -15.95 40.58
N LYS A 150 -15.07 -16.45 40.03
CA LYS A 150 -14.58 -17.82 40.32
C LYS A 150 -13.94 -17.84 41.71
N HIS A 151 -13.99 -18.97 42.41
CA HIS A 151 -13.10 -19.30 43.54
C HIS A 151 -12.43 -20.65 43.28
N GLY A 152 -11.29 -20.91 43.92
CA GLY A 152 -10.29 -21.87 43.44
C GLY A 152 -10.35 -23.28 44.02
N LEU A 153 -9.96 -24.24 43.16
CA LEU A 153 -8.93 -25.26 43.39
C LEU A 153 -8.89 -26.06 44.71
N HIS A 154 -9.33 -27.31 44.60
CA HIS A 154 -8.50 -28.54 44.73
C HIS A 154 -8.40 -29.32 46.06
N PHE A 155 -8.26 -30.65 45.87
CA PHE A 155 -7.79 -31.74 46.76
C PHE A 155 -8.78 -32.51 47.65
N SER A 156 -8.53 -33.84 47.67
CA SER A 156 -8.83 -34.85 48.72
C SER A 156 -10.11 -35.69 48.69
N GLN A 157 -10.03 -36.80 47.93
CA GLN A 157 -10.15 -38.19 48.43
C GLN A 157 -11.55 -38.83 48.68
N GLU A 158 -11.56 -40.16 48.63
CA GLU A 158 -12.73 -41.06 48.55
C GLU A 158 -13.40 -41.35 49.91
N ASN A 159 -14.71 -41.66 49.91
CA ASN A 159 -15.24 -43.03 50.13
C ASN A 159 -16.78 -43.10 50.05
N ALA A 160 -17.30 -44.32 49.79
CA ALA A 160 -18.58 -44.95 50.19
C ALA A 160 -19.84 -44.09 50.53
N GLU A 161 -21.08 -44.44 50.17
CA GLU A 161 -21.65 -45.67 49.59
C GLU A 161 -23.14 -45.44 49.20
N LYS A 162 -23.70 -46.22 48.24
CA LYS A 162 -25.14 -46.63 48.12
C LYS A 162 -26.19 -45.51 47.85
N MET A 163 -27.34 -45.72 47.17
CA MET A 163 -27.94 -46.88 46.46
C MET A 163 -28.98 -46.37 45.42
N ASN A 164 -29.20 -47.13 44.33
CA ASN A 164 -30.32 -47.06 43.36
C ASN A 164 -30.67 -45.73 42.63
N CYS A 165 -30.49 -45.75 41.31
CA CYS A 165 -31.57 -45.49 40.36
C CYS A 165 -31.58 -46.65 39.34
N GLU A 166 -32.76 -47.06 38.87
CA GLU A 166 -32.93 -48.32 38.12
C GLU A 166 -32.65 -48.14 36.62
N ILE A 167 -32.21 -49.23 35.97
CA ILE A 167 -31.96 -49.29 34.53
C ILE A 167 -33.29 -49.51 33.81
N ILE A 168 -33.57 -48.70 32.80
CA ILE A 168 -34.53 -48.99 31.72
C ILE A 168 -33.78 -48.79 30.40
N ASP A 169 -34.16 -49.57 29.39
CA ASP A 169 -33.33 -50.03 28.26
C ASP A 169 -32.66 -48.98 27.34
N GLU A 170 -31.72 -49.51 26.56
CA GLU A 170 -30.94 -48.85 25.52
C GLU A 170 -31.76 -48.53 24.25
N ASP A 171 -31.11 -47.85 23.29
CA ASP A 171 -31.43 -47.87 21.85
C ASP A 171 -32.83 -47.42 21.38
N GLN A 172 -33.12 -46.12 21.52
CA GLN A 172 -33.73 -45.36 20.41
C GLN A 172 -33.47 -43.85 20.46
N GLU A 173 -33.74 -43.16 19.35
CA GLU A 173 -33.70 -41.70 19.16
C GLU A 173 -32.33 -40.99 19.33
N ASN A 174 -31.31 -41.47 18.62
CA ASN A 174 -30.37 -40.57 17.93
C ASN A 174 -30.02 -41.11 16.52
N LEU A 175 -31.07 -41.41 15.73
CA LEU A 175 -30.95 -41.47 14.28
C LEU A 175 -30.66 -40.04 13.77
N ALA A 176 -29.38 -39.68 13.75
CA ALA A 176 -28.93 -38.45 13.13
C ALA A 176 -29.33 -38.46 11.66
N ASP A 177 -30.22 -37.53 11.28
CA ASP A 177 -30.58 -37.25 9.90
C ASP A 177 -29.34 -36.71 9.17
N ASN A 178 -28.51 -37.65 8.69
CA ASN A 178 -27.23 -37.40 8.04
C ASN A 178 -27.48 -36.79 6.67
N ARG A 179 -27.82 -35.50 6.69
CA ARG A 179 -28.20 -34.70 5.54
C ARG A 179 -27.15 -34.85 4.44
N GLU A 180 -27.53 -35.52 3.35
CA GLU A 180 -26.64 -35.76 2.22
C GLU A 180 -26.19 -34.41 1.63
N ILE A 181 -24.93 -34.06 1.90
CA ILE A 181 -24.33 -32.83 1.39
C ILE A 181 -24.20 -32.95 -0.13
N SER A 182 -24.90 -32.07 -0.85
CA SER A 182 -24.82 -32.01 -2.30
C SER A 182 -23.45 -31.51 -2.74
N GLN A 183 -23.00 -31.90 -3.94
CA GLN A 183 -21.84 -31.29 -4.59
C GLN A 183 -21.96 -29.75 -4.67
N LYS A 184 -23.19 -29.22 -4.79
CA LYS A 184 -23.46 -27.77 -4.75
C LYS A 184 -23.19 -27.14 -3.39
N ASP A 185 -23.48 -27.84 -2.30
CA ASP A 185 -23.19 -27.38 -0.95
C ASP A 185 -21.67 -27.36 -0.70
N VAL A 186 -20.94 -28.34 -1.24
CA VAL A 186 -19.46 -28.34 -1.22
C VAL A 186 -18.90 -27.14 -1.98
N GLU A 187 -19.41 -26.87 -3.19
CA GLU A 187 -19.00 -25.73 -4.01
C GLU A 187 -19.30 -24.39 -3.32
N GLU A 188 -20.49 -24.18 -2.76
CA GLU A 188 -20.80 -22.96 -2.01
C GLU A 188 -19.99 -22.83 -0.70
N VAL A 189 -19.60 -23.93 -0.02
CA VAL A 189 -18.70 -23.85 1.15
C VAL A 189 -17.29 -23.40 0.75
N TRP A 190 -16.70 -23.93 -0.33
CA TRP A 190 -15.38 -23.48 -0.82
C TRP A 190 -15.37 -21.98 -1.13
N ARG A 191 -16.44 -21.52 -1.78
CA ARG A 191 -16.72 -20.14 -2.19
C ARG A 191 -16.94 -19.23 -0.98
N TYR A 192 -17.75 -19.65 -0.02
CA TYR A 192 -18.00 -18.92 1.24
C TYR A 192 -16.72 -18.77 2.07
N VAL A 193 -15.96 -19.86 2.27
CA VAL A 193 -14.73 -19.84 3.06
C VAL A 193 -13.67 -18.96 2.41
N ILE A 194 -13.41 -19.06 1.10
CA ILE A 194 -12.38 -18.20 0.47
C ILE A 194 -12.75 -16.71 0.52
N LEU A 195 -14.02 -16.37 0.32
CA LEU A 195 -14.50 -14.99 0.38
C LEU A 195 -14.37 -14.42 1.80
N ILE A 196 -14.75 -15.18 2.84
CA ILE A 196 -14.58 -14.74 4.24
C ILE A 196 -13.11 -14.56 4.63
N TYR A 197 -12.21 -15.43 4.16
CA TYR A 197 -10.77 -15.28 4.42
C TYR A 197 -10.21 -14.05 3.67
N LEU A 198 -10.53 -13.86 2.39
CA LEU A 198 -10.12 -12.69 1.61
C LEU A 198 -10.65 -11.38 2.23
N GLN A 199 -11.92 -11.35 2.65
CA GLN A 199 -12.51 -10.21 3.34
C GLN A 199 -11.77 -9.86 4.62
N THR A 200 -11.39 -10.87 5.40
CA THR A 200 -10.66 -10.71 6.67
C THR A 200 -9.21 -10.25 6.46
N ILE A 201 -8.56 -10.74 5.40
CA ILE A 201 -7.20 -10.35 5.00
C ILE A 201 -7.16 -8.89 4.51
N LEU A 202 -8.14 -8.49 3.71
CA LEU A 202 -8.26 -7.12 3.17
C LEU A 202 -8.83 -6.12 4.18
N GLY A 203 -9.46 -6.58 5.27
CA GLY A 203 -10.03 -5.74 6.32
C GLY A 203 -11.29 -4.97 5.91
N VAL A 204 -12.00 -5.41 4.86
CA VAL A 204 -13.13 -4.69 4.25
C VAL A 204 -14.50 -5.18 4.73
N SER A 205 -15.50 -4.30 4.75
CA SER A 205 -16.86 -4.64 5.20
C SER A 205 -17.71 -5.37 4.15
N SER A 206 -17.35 -5.28 2.87
CA SER A 206 -17.88 -6.10 1.76
C SER A 206 -16.76 -6.29 0.74
N LEU A 207 -16.81 -7.39 -0.02
CA LEU A 207 -15.92 -7.60 -1.18
C LEU A 207 -16.51 -7.08 -2.49
N GLU A 208 -17.77 -6.63 -2.52
CA GLU A 208 -18.50 -6.30 -3.76
C GLU A 208 -17.86 -5.16 -4.59
N GLU A 209 -17.05 -4.30 -3.97
CA GLU A 209 -16.29 -3.24 -4.65
C GLU A 209 -14.97 -3.74 -5.28
N VAL A 210 -14.56 -4.99 -5.00
CA VAL A 210 -13.24 -5.57 -5.35
C VAL A 210 -13.37 -6.89 -6.15
N ILE A 211 -14.37 -7.71 -5.82
CA ILE A 211 -14.77 -8.91 -6.55
C ILE A 211 -16.30 -8.98 -6.51
N ASN A 212 -16.96 -9.06 -7.67
CA ASN A 212 -18.35 -9.50 -7.71
C ASN A 212 -18.43 -10.97 -7.24
N PRO A 213 -19.07 -11.28 -6.10
CA PRO A 213 -19.05 -12.64 -5.58
C PRO A 213 -19.61 -13.66 -6.57
N LYS A 214 -20.53 -13.28 -7.47
CA LYS A 214 -21.15 -14.20 -8.43
C LYS A 214 -20.21 -14.71 -9.53
N GLN A 215 -19.10 -14.03 -9.81
CA GLN A 215 -18.11 -14.48 -10.80
C GLN A 215 -17.13 -15.54 -10.24
N VAL A 216 -17.02 -15.68 -8.92
CA VAL A 216 -16.14 -16.68 -8.29
C VAL A 216 -16.64 -18.10 -8.57
N MET A 217 -15.96 -18.78 -9.50
CA MET A 217 -16.16 -20.19 -9.86
C MET A 217 -15.56 -21.13 -8.79
N PRO A 218 -16.37 -21.85 -8.00
CA PRO A 218 -15.86 -22.70 -6.93
C PRO A 218 -15.04 -23.89 -7.45
N GLN A 219 -15.44 -24.37 -8.63
CA GLN A 219 -14.82 -25.48 -9.33
C GLN A 219 -13.33 -25.19 -9.65
N TYR A 220 -12.97 -23.94 -9.96
CA TYR A 220 -11.56 -23.56 -10.14
C TYR A 220 -10.77 -23.65 -8.83
N ILE A 221 -11.35 -23.21 -7.71
CA ILE A 221 -10.73 -23.33 -6.38
C ILE A 221 -10.50 -24.81 -6.04
N MET A 222 -11.56 -25.62 -6.13
CA MET A 222 -11.51 -27.07 -5.86
C MET A 222 -10.47 -27.77 -6.74
N TYR A 223 -10.44 -27.44 -8.03
CA TYR A 223 -9.47 -27.97 -8.99
C TYR A 223 -8.04 -27.57 -8.61
N ASN A 224 -7.79 -26.28 -8.39
CA ASN A 224 -6.47 -25.72 -8.07
C ASN A 224 -5.92 -26.22 -6.72
N MET A 225 -6.80 -26.60 -5.78
CA MET A 225 -6.42 -27.25 -4.52
C MET A 225 -6.02 -28.72 -4.70
N THR A 226 -6.75 -29.47 -5.53
CA THR A 226 -6.67 -30.95 -5.57
C THR A 226 -5.80 -31.49 -6.71
N ASN A 227 -5.90 -30.91 -7.91
CA ASN A 227 -5.27 -31.42 -9.13
C ASN A 227 -3.86 -30.87 -9.30
N THR A 228 -2.98 -31.14 -8.32
CA THR A 228 -1.57 -30.68 -8.34
C THR A 228 -0.56 -31.83 -8.33
N SER A 229 0.58 -31.58 -8.98
CA SER A 229 1.74 -32.46 -8.99
C SER A 229 2.50 -32.43 -7.65
N LYS A 230 3.42 -33.38 -7.44
CA LYS A 230 4.37 -33.44 -6.30
C LYS A 230 5.22 -32.17 -6.08
N HIS A 231 5.17 -31.20 -6.99
CA HIS A 231 5.85 -29.90 -6.90
C HIS A 231 4.86 -28.72 -6.81
N GLY A 232 3.59 -28.96 -6.50
CA GLY A 232 2.53 -27.96 -6.39
C GLY A 232 2.07 -27.34 -7.71
N VAL A 233 2.59 -27.78 -8.86
CA VAL A 233 2.13 -27.28 -10.18
C VAL A 233 0.81 -27.95 -10.52
N VAL A 234 -0.20 -27.17 -10.89
CA VAL A 234 -1.49 -27.65 -11.39
C VAL A 234 -1.31 -28.57 -12.60
N ILE A 235 -2.05 -29.66 -12.65
CA ILE A 235 -2.15 -30.61 -13.77
C ILE A 235 -3.47 -30.33 -14.48
N LEU A 236 -3.47 -30.21 -15.81
CA LEU A 236 -4.70 -30.04 -16.59
C LEU A 236 -5.25 -31.39 -17.07
N GLN A 237 -6.57 -31.52 -17.14
CA GLN A 237 -7.25 -32.70 -17.68
C GLN A 237 -7.17 -32.71 -19.21
N ASP A 238 -7.55 -31.61 -19.87
CA ASP A 238 -7.20 -31.40 -21.27
C ASP A 238 -5.76 -30.86 -21.39
N LYS A 239 -5.05 -31.34 -22.40
CA LYS A 239 -3.71 -30.89 -22.77
C LYS A 239 -3.73 -29.78 -23.82
N SER A 240 -4.88 -29.52 -24.46
CA SER A 240 -5.03 -28.42 -25.43
C SER A 240 -4.88 -27.04 -24.79
N ASP A 241 -5.38 -26.90 -23.55
CA ASP A 241 -5.28 -25.69 -22.72
C ASP A 241 -3.86 -25.39 -22.17
N ASP A 242 -2.95 -26.36 -22.23
CA ASP A 242 -1.60 -26.24 -21.66
C ASP A 242 -0.70 -25.31 -22.49
N LEU A 243 0.48 -24.99 -21.95
CA LEU A 243 1.58 -24.43 -22.73
C LEU A 243 1.97 -25.40 -23.86
N PRO A 244 2.09 -24.95 -25.12
CA PRO A 244 2.59 -25.78 -26.21
C PRO A 244 3.95 -26.41 -25.86
N HIS A 245 4.18 -27.64 -26.33
CA HIS A 245 5.40 -28.40 -25.99
C HIS A 245 6.69 -27.62 -26.26
N TRP A 246 6.76 -26.84 -27.34
CA TRP A 246 7.92 -26.00 -27.65
C TRP A 246 8.15 -24.90 -26.60
N VAL A 247 7.10 -24.29 -26.05
CA VAL A 247 7.21 -23.31 -24.96
C VAL A 247 7.74 -24.02 -23.72
N LEU A 248 7.19 -25.18 -23.36
CA LEU A 248 7.66 -25.97 -22.21
C LEU A 248 9.14 -26.37 -22.34
N SER A 249 9.58 -26.79 -23.52
CA SER A 249 11.00 -27.08 -23.81
C SER A 249 11.88 -25.84 -23.71
N ALA A 250 11.46 -24.71 -24.29
CA ALA A 250 12.18 -23.44 -24.25
C ALA A 250 12.33 -22.91 -22.80
N MET A 251 11.24 -22.91 -22.03
CA MET A 251 11.25 -22.54 -20.62
C MET A 251 12.14 -23.49 -19.79
N LYS A 252 12.10 -24.80 -20.06
CA LYS A 252 12.99 -25.79 -19.41
C LYS A 252 14.47 -25.55 -19.76
N CYS A 253 14.77 -25.12 -20.98
CA CYS A 253 16.13 -24.80 -21.40
C CYS A 253 16.72 -23.65 -20.57
N LEU A 254 16.05 -22.49 -20.52
CA LEU A 254 16.54 -21.33 -19.76
C LEU A 254 16.49 -21.54 -18.23
N ALA A 255 15.43 -22.18 -17.71
CA ALA A 255 15.27 -22.40 -16.27
C ALA A 255 16.26 -23.41 -15.65
N ASN A 256 17.10 -24.06 -16.45
CA ASN A 256 18.16 -24.97 -15.98
C ASN A 256 19.51 -24.67 -16.68
N TRP A 257 19.67 -23.49 -17.28
CA TRP A 257 20.87 -23.08 -18.00
C TRP A 257 22.14 -23.16 -17.13
N PRO A 258 23.31 -23.58 -17.66
CA PRO A 258 23.55 -24.10 -19.01
C PRO A 258 23.24 -25.61 -19.14
N ARG A 259 22.81 -26.26 -18.05
CA ARG A 259 22.68 -27.72 -17.93
C ARG A 259 21.33 -28.23 -18.46
N SER A 260 21.11 -27.98 -19.74
CA SER A 260 20.06 -28.61 -20.53
C SER A 260 20.38 -30.11 -20.72
N ASN A 261 19.69 -30.99 -19.97
CA ASN A 261 19.87 -32.44 -20.12
C ASN A 261 19.34 -33.02 -21.45
N ASP A 262 18.44 -32.31 -22.15
CA ASP A 262 17.73 -32.86 -23.33
C ASP A 262 18.28 -32.36 -24.68
N MET A 263 19.13 -31.32 -24.66
CA MET A 263 19.77 -30.73 -25.84
C MET A 263 21.25 -30.46 -25.54
N ASN A 264 22.11 -30.86 -26.47
CA ASN A 264 23.52 -30.48 -26.50
C ASN A 264 23.68 -28.94 -26.43
N ASN A 265 24.88 -28.50 -26.01
CA ASN A 265 25.29 -27.10 -25.82
C ASN A 265 24.69 -26.09 -26.84
N PRO A 266 24.42 -24.84 -26.42
CA PRO A 266 23.80 -23.80 -27.24
C PRO A 266 24.41 -23.74 -28.64
N THR A 267 23.55 -23.93 -29.65
CA THR A 267 23.97 -24.32 -31.00
C THR A 267 24.67 -23.20 -31.77
N TYR A 268 24.53 -21.95 -31.31
CA TYR A 268 25.18 -20.76 -31.83
C TYR A 268 25.21 -19.65 -30.75
N ILE A 269 25.99 -18.61 -30.97
CA ILE A 269 26.10 -17.43 -30.09
C ILE A 269 24.80 -16.61 -30.16
N GLY A 270 24.17 -16.32 -29.02
CA GLY A 270 22.91 -15.56 -28.97
C GLY A 270 21.65 -16.43 -28.90
N PHE A 271 21.79 -17.75 -29.01
CA PHE A 271 20.69 -18.73 -28.87
C PHE A 271 19.82 -18.48 -27.62
N GLU A 272 20.44 -18.11 -26.50
CA GLU A 272 19.75 -17.73 -25.27
C GLU A 272 18.80 -16.54 -25.42
N ARG A 273 19.15 -15.55 -26.27
CA ARG A 273 18.36 -14.34 -26.51
C ARG A 273 17.17 -14.64 -27.40
N ASP A 274 17.36 -15.49 -28.41
CA ASP A 274 16.29 -15.87 -29.33
C ASP A 274 15.31 -16.87 -28.70
N VAL A 275 15.79 -17.80 -27.85
CA VAL A 275 14.92 -18.64 -27.01
C VAL A 275 14.15 -17.77 -26.00
N PHE A 276 14.80 -16.78 -25.36
CA PHE A 276 14.12 -15.85 -24.46
C PHE A 276 13.04 -15.03 -25.17
N ARG A 277 13.35 -14.47 -26.35
CA ARG A 277 12.38 -13.73 -27.18
C ARG A 277 11.19 -14.63 -27.56
N THR A 278 11.46 -15.83 -28.04
CA THR A 278 10.44 -16.82 -28.43
C THR A 278 9.46 -17.17 -27.29
N ILE A 279 9.91 -17.13 -26.02
CA ILE A 279 9.05 -17.29 -24.84
C ILE A 279 8.32 -15.97 -24.51
N ALA A 280 9.01 -14.83 -24.59
CA ALA A 280 8.43 -13.51 -24.33
C ALA A 280 7.25 -13.23 -25.28
N ASP A 281 7.46 -13.42 -26.58
CA ASP A 281 6.45 -13.21 -27.63
C ASP A 281 5.19 -14.05 -27.33
N TYR A 282 5.35 -15.35 -27.02
CA TYR A 282 4.22 -16.22 -26.63
C TYR A 282 3.38 -15.68 -25.46
N PHE A 283 4.03 -15.16 -24.41
CA PHE A 283 3.32 -14.65 -23.23
C PHE A 283 2.74 -13.24 -23.45
N LEU A 284 3.34 -12.43 -24.32
CA LEU A 284 2.85 -11.09 -24.67
C LEU A 284 1.64 -11.16 -25.63
N ASP A 285 1.65 -12.09 -26.57
CA ASP A 285 0.59 -12.35 -27.54
C ASP A 285 -0.66 -13.04 -26.94
N LEU A 286 -0.64 -13.40 -25.64
CA LEU A 286 -1.82 -13.91 -24.96
C LEU A 286 -2.96 -12.87 -24.98
N PRO A 287 -4.20 -13.26 -25.33
CA PRO A 287 -5.32 -12.31 -25.46
C PRO A 287 -5.72 -11.69 -24.11
N GLU A 288 -5.53 -12.42 -23.01
CA GLU A 288 -5.82 -12.01 -21.64
C GLU A 288 -4.57 -12.16 -20.75
N PRO A 289 -4.33 -11.27 -19.76
CA PRO A 289 -3.32 -11.49 -18.74
C PRO A 289 -3.55 -12.79 -17.94
N LEU A 290 -2.47 -13.38 -17.42
CA LEU A 290 -2.52 -14.60 -16.62
C LEU A 290 -3.32 -14.44 -15.31
N LEU A 291 -3.51 -13.22 -14.81
CA LEU A 291 -4.35 -12.93 -13.64
C LEU A 291 -5.82 -12.62 -13.98
N THR A 292 -6.21 -12.74 -15.25
CA THR A 292 -7.49 -12.32 -15.87
C THR A 292 -7.76 -10.81 -15.81
N PHE A 293 -8.65 -10.33 -16.69
CA PHE A 293 -9.19 -8.97 -16.56
C PHE A 293 -10.18 -8.87 -15.38
N GLU A 294 -10.93 -9.96 -15.10
CA GLU A 294 -11.96 -9.97 -14.05
C GLU A 294 -11.40 -9.73 -12.64
N TYR A 295 -10.20 -10.22 -12.34
CA TYR A 295 -9.56 -10.04 -11.04
C TYR A 295 -8.53 -8.89 -11.01
N TYR A 296 -8.47 -8.03 -12.03
CA TYR A 296 -7.54 -6.89 -12.07
C TYR A 296 -7.64 -6.01 -10.82
N GLU A 297 -8.85 -5.57 -10.45
CA GLU A 297 -9.10 -4.73 -9.26
C GLU A 297 -8.69 -5.42 -7.95
N LEU A 298 -8.90 -6.74 -7.84
CA LEU A 298 -8.46 -7.53 -6.69
C LEU A 298 -6.93 -7.50 -6.52
N PHE A 299 -6.19 -7.75 -7.59
CA PHE A 299 -4.74 -7.74 -7.54
C PHE A 299 -4.18 -6.31 -7.33
N VAL A 300 -4.82 -5.28 -7.88
CA VAL A 300 -4.44 -3.87 -7.63
C VAL A 300 -4.73 -3.46 -6.18
N ASN A 301 -5.84 -3.85 -5.57
CA ASN A 301 -6.09 -3.59 -4.15
C ASN A 301 -5.04 -4.27 -3.24
N ILE A 302 -4.58 -5.48 -3.60
CA ILE A 302 -3.52 -6.19 -2.88
C ILE A 302 -2.14 -5.51 -3.03
N LEU A 303 -1.91 -4.68 -4.06
CA LEU A 303 -0.71 -3.81 -4.10
C LEU A 303 -0.64 -2.81 -2.94
N GLY A 304 -1.76 -2.53 -2.27
CA GLY A 304 -1.78 -1.79 -0.99
C GLY A 304 -1.08 -2.55 0.15
N LEU A 305 -1.13 -3.88 0.14
CA LEU A 305 -0.54 -4.77 1.15
C LEU A 305 0.94 -5.09 0.89
N LEU A 306 1.49 -4.77 -0.29
CA LEU A 306 2.92 -5.00 -0.62
C LEU A 306 3.86 -3.99 0.09
N GLN A 307 3.83 -4.01 1.43
CA GLN A 307 4.65 -3.21 2.33
C GLN A 307 5.41 -4.16 3.28
N PRO A 308 6.67 -3.91 3.67
CA PRO A 308 7.48 -4.89 4.41
C PRO A 308 6.91 -5.36 5.76
N HIS A 309 6.01 -4.58 6.38
CA HIS A 309 5.34 -4.95 7.64
C HIS A 309 4.01 -5.72 7.43
N LEU A 310 3.55 -5.85 6.18
CA LEU A 310 2.35 -6.59 5.76
C LEU A 310 2.69 -7.75 4.81
N GLU A 311 3.98 -8.02 4.57
CA GLU A 311 4.49 -9.03 3.62
C GLU A 311 3.79 -10.39 3.75
N ARG A 312 3.66 -10.92 4.97
CA ARG A 312 2.93 -12.17 5.26
C ARG A 312 1.45 -12.09 4.86
N VAL A 313 0.81 -10.95 5.16
CA VAL A 313 -0.61 -10.70 4.85
C VAL A 313 -0.83 -10.68 3.34
N ALA A 314 0.10 -10.09 2.59
CA ALA A 314 0.08 -10.10 1.13
C ALA A 314 0.37 -11.49 0.53
N VAL A 315 1.30 -12.27 1.10
CA VAL A 315 1.53 -13.66 0.68
C VAL A 315 0.26 -14.49 0.86
N ASP A 316 -0.40 -14.39 2.01
CA ASP A 316 -1.66 -15.09 2.29
C ASP A 316 -2.79 -14.60 1.35
N ALA A 317 -2.90 -13.28 1.11
CA ALA A 317 -3.85 -12.69 0.16
C ALA A 317 -3.68 -13.25 -1.26
N LEU A 318 -2.47 -13.16 -1.80
CA LEU A 318 -2.16 -13.60 -3.16
C LEU A 318 -2.31 -15.13 -3.30
N GLN A 319 -2.01 -15.90 -2.25
CA GLN A 319 -2.18 -17.36 -2.26
C GLN A 319 -3.65 -17.77 -2.46
N LEU A 320 -4.58 -17.07 -1.81
CA LEU A 320 -6.02 -17.28 -2.01
C LEU A 320 -6.48 -16.74 -3.38
N CYS A 321 -6.04 -15.55 -3.79
CA CYS A 321 -6.44 -14.97 -5.08
C CYS A 321 -5.98 -15.83 -6.26
N CYS A 322 -4.79 -16.43 -6.18
CA CYS A 322 -4.30 -17.36 -7.19
C CYS A 322 -5.09 -18.68 -7.25
N LEU A 323 -5.98 -19.01 -6.29
CA LEU A 323 -6.91 -20.16 -6.40
C LEU A 323 -8.16 -19.83 -7.23
N LEU A 324 -8.53 -18.55 -7.33
CA LEU A 324 -9.70 -18.08 -8.10
C LEU A 324 -9.46 -18.14 -9.63
N LEU A 325 -8.20 -18.17 -10.04
CA LEU A 325 -7.78 -18.18 -11.44
C LEU A 325 -8.21 -19.48 -12.16
N PRO A 326 -8.57 -19.42 -13.45
CA PRO A 326 -8.73 -20.62 -14.28
C PRO A 326 -7.50 -21.54 -14.17
N PRO A 327 -7.67 -22.87 -14.04
CA PRO A 327 -6.54 -23.79 -13.89
C PRO A 327 -5.43 -23.68 -14.96
N PRO A 328 -5.74 -23.44 -16.26
CA PRO A 328 -4.70 -23.18 -17.27
C PRO A 328 -3.88 -21.93 -16.96
N ASN A 329 -4.54 -20.85 -16.51
CA ASN A 329 -3.91 -19.59 -16.17
C ASN A 329 -3.02 -19.72 -14.92
N ARG A 330 -3.53 -20.38 -13.85
CA ARG A 330 -2.71 -20.69 -12.66
C ARG A 330 -1.48 -21.53 -13.02
N ARG A 331 -1.62 -22.53 -13.89
CA ARG A 331 -0.49 -23.36 -14.37
C ARG A 331 0.53 -22.56 -15.17
N LYS A 332 0.07 -21.72 -16.12
CA LYS A 332 0.91 -20.83 -16.92
C LYS A 332 1.69 -19.86 -16.02
N LEU A 333 1.02 -19.24 -15.05
CA LEU A 333 1.64 -18.39 -14.02
C LEU A 333 2.68 -19.14 -13.18
N GLN A 334 2.35 -20.35 -12.68
CA GLN A 334 3.27 -21.18 -11.90
C GLN A 334 4.55 -21.53 -12.65
N LEU A 335 4.46 -21.86 -13.94
CA LEU A 335 5.62 -22.21 -14.75
C LEU A 335 6.42 -20.97 -15.14
N LEU A 336 5.76 -19.85 -15.46
CA LEU A 336 6.41 -18.57 -15.74
C LEU A 336 7.19 -18.05 -14.53
N MET A 337 6.54 -17.92 -13.37
CA MET A 337 7.19 -17.43 -12.14
C MET A 337 8.39 -18.29 -11.74
N ARG A 338 8.31 -19.62 -11.91
CA ARG A 338 9.44 -20.53 -11.65
C ARG A 338 10.59 -20.36 -12.62
N MET A 339 10.31 -20.17 -13.91
CA MET A 339 11.35 -19.90 -14.92
C MET A 339 12.08 -18.60 -14.59
N ILE A 340 11.35 -17.49 -14.46
CA ILE A 340 11.95 -16.15 -14.32
C ILE A 340 12.64 -15.95 -12.96
N SER A 341 12.10 -16.55 -11.89
CA SER A 341 12.72 -16.56 -10.56
C SER A 341 14.07 -17.30 -10.60
N ARG A 342 14.12 -18.49 -11.23
CA ARG A 342 15.38 -19.23 -11.43
C ARG A 342 16.38 -18.50 -12.32
N MET A 343 15.96 -17.98 -13.46
CA MET A 343 16.85 -17.21 -14.37
C MET A 343 17.44 -15.97 -13.68
N SER A 344 16.66 -15.32 -12.81
CA SER A 344 17.11 -14.15 -12.04
C SER A 344 18.06 -14.49 -10.87
N GLN A 345 18.11 -15.76 -10.46
CA GLN A 345 18.97 -16.27 -9.39
C GLN A 345 20.20 -17.03 -9.94
N ASN A 346 20.24 -17.31 -11.24
CA ASN A 346 21.28 -18.11 -11.88
C ASN A 346 22.51 -17.26 -12.24
N VAL A 347 23.64 -17.54 -11.60
CA VAL A 347 24.93 -16.86 -11.83
C VAL A 347 25.54 -17.24 -13.18
N ASP A 348 25.26 -18.44 -13.70
CA ASP A 348 25.75 -18.90 -15.00
C ASP A 348 24.90 -18.35 -16.18
N MET A 349 23.91 -17.49 -15.90
CA MET A 349 23.00 -16.97 -16.93
C MET A 349 23.67 -15.84 -17.75
N PRO A 350 23.90 -16.00 -19.06
CA PRO A 350 24.45 -14.97 -19.93
C PRO A 350 23.57 -13.72 -19.99
N GLN A 351 24.20 -12.59 -20.36
CA GLN A 351 23.52 -11.30 -20.47
C GLN A 351 22.53 -11.28 -21.65
N LEU A 352 21.24 -11.41 -21.33
CA LEU A 352 20.16 -11.41 -22.31
C LEU A 352 19.87 -10.03 -22.94
N HIS A 353 20.23 -8.94 -22.27
CA HIS A 353 19.99 -7.57 -22.74
C HIS A 353 21.15 -6.64 -22.37
N ASP A 354 21.60 -5.82 -23.32
CA ASP A 354 22.89 -5.11 -23.22
C ASP A 354 22.92 -4.00 -22.16
N ALA A 355 21.75 -3.47 -21.80
CA ALA A 355 21.60 -2.39 -20.81
C ALA A 355 20.77 -2.78 -19.54
N MET A 356 20.28 -4.02 -19.43
CA MET A 356 19.45 -4.44 -18.29
C MET A 356 19.94 -5.77 -17.70
N GLY A 357 20.09 -5.82 -16.37
CA GLY A 357 20.36 -7.08 -15.67
C GLY A 357 19.16 -8.02 -15.71
N THR A 358 19.42 -9.33 -15.71
CA THR A 358 18.44 -10.41 -15.97
C THR A 358 17.13 -10.25 -15.20
N ARG A 359 17.17 -9.97 -13.89
CA ARG A 359 15.96 -9.74 -13.07
C ARG A 359 15.10 -8.57 -13.59
N SER A 360 15.72 -7.45 -13.95
CA SER A 360 15.02 -6.27 -14.45
C SER A 360 14.35 -6.56 -15.78
N LEU A 361 15.04 -7.29 -16.66
CA LEU A 361 14.50 -7.76 -17.93
C LEU A 361 13.29 -8.69 -17.71
N MET A 362 13.38 -9.68 -16.82
CA MET A 362 12.25 -10.56 -16.50
C MET A 362 11.01 -9.78 -16.05
N ILE A 363 11.18 -8.79 -15.17
CA ILE A 363 10.08 -8.00 -14.62
C ILE A 363 9.42 -7.15 -15.71
N HIS A 364 10.20 -6.42 -16.51
CA HIS A 364 9.62 -5.57 -17.59
C HIS A 364 9.03 -6.38 -18.74
N THR A 365 9.65 -7.50 -19.14
CA THR A 365 9.14 -8.32 -20.24
C THR A 365 7.81 -9.01 -19.90
N PHE A 366 7.64 -9.49 -18.67
CA PHE A 366 6.46 -10.29 -18.32
C PHE A 366 5.38 -9.54 -17.54
N SER A 367 5.60 -8.30 -17.08
CA SER A 367 4.62 -7.47 -16.36
C SER A 367 3.23 -7.50 -17.04
N ARG A 368 3.17 -7.06 -18.30
CA ARG A 368 1.96 -6.95 -19.14
C ARG A 368 1.29 -8.30 -19.48
N SER A 369 2.03 -9.41 -19.40
CA SER A 369 1.47 -10.76 -19.53
C SER A 369 0.83 -11.27 -18.24
N VAL A 370 1.27 -10.77 -17.07
CA VAL A 370 0.76 -11.19 -15.76
C VAL A 370 -0.42 -10.31 -15.34
N LEU A 371 -0.29 -8.99 -15.44
CA LEU A 371 -1.32 -8.02 -15.08
C LEU A 371 -1.35 -6.88 -16.11
N ARG A 372 -2.55 -6.56 -16.61
CA ARG A 372 -2.87 -5.35 -17.38
C ARG A 372 -4.38 -5.08 -17.27
N CYS A 373 -4.81 -3.83 -17.32
CA CYS A 373 -6.22 -3.50 -17.48
C CYS A 373 -6.69 -3.82 -18.93
N ALA A 374 -8.00 -3.89 -19.13
CA ALA A 374 -8.61 -4.08 -20.45
C ALA A 374 -8.61 -2.79 -21.31
N GLU A 375 -8.68 -1.63 -20.66
CA GLU A 375 -8.43 -0.31 -21.23
C GLU A 375 -7.10 0.19 -20.65
N GLU A 376 -6.15 0.66 -21.48
CA GLU A 376 -4.82 1.05 -20.95
C GLU A 376 -4.90 2.29 -20.07
N VAL A 377 -4.48 2.17 -18.80
CA VAL A 377 -4.46 3.26 -17.82
C VAL A 377 -3.02 3.70 -17.54
N ASP A 378 -2.81 5.01 -17.34
CA ASP A 378 -1.56 5.55 -16.82
C ASP A 378 -1.14 4.82 -15.53
N LEU A 379 0.13 4.42 -15.44
CA LEU A 379 0.77 3.67 -14.32
C LEU A 379 0.58 2.15 -14.28
N ASP A 380 -0.23 1.54 -15.17
CA ASP A 380 -0.45 0.07 -15.21
C ASP A 380 0.84 -0.75 -15.18
N GLU A 381 1.84 -0.39 -16.01
CA GLU A 381 3.12 -1.11 -16.08
C GLU A 381 3.87 -1.10 -14.74
N LEU A 382 3.77 -0.02 -13.95
CA LEU A 382 4.42 0.08 -12.64
C LEU A 382 3.70 -0.77 -11.59
N LEU A 383 2.38 -0.87 -11.66
CA LEU A 383 1.58 -1.75 -10.81
C LEU A 383 1.90 -3.22 -11.11
N ALA A 384 1.91 -3.59 -12.40
CA ALA A 384 2.24 -4.92 -12.88
C ALA A 384 3.69 -5.32 -12.57
N ALA A 385 4.67 -4.44 -12.81
CA ALA A 385 6.08 -4.68 -12.48
C ALA A 385 6.30 -4.86 -10.97
N ARG A 386 5.62 -4.08 -10.13
CA ARG A 386 5.67 -4.24 -8.66
C ARG A 386 5.06 -5.58 -8.22
N LEU A 387 3.94 -5.99 -8.81
CA LEU A 387 3.33 -7.30 -8.53
C LEU A 387 4.24 -8.44 -8.96
N VAL A 388 4.76 -8.41 -10.19
CA VAL A 388 5.66 -9.45 -10.73
C VAL A 388 6.95 -9.56 -9.92
N SER A 389 7.56 -8.45 -9.49
CA SER A 389 8.72 -8.50 -8.59
C SER A 389 8.41 -9.26 -7.30
N PHE A 390 7.27 -8.97 -6.65
CA PHE A 390 6.88 -9.64 -5.41
C PHE A 390 6.52 -11.13 -5.62
N LEU A 391 5.81 -11.44 -6.71
CA LEU A 391 5.53 -12.82 -7.10
C LEU A 391 6.83 -13.60 -7.36
N MET A 392 7.83 -13.01 -8.01
CA MET A 392 9.13 -13.65 -8.28
C MET A 392 9.89 -14.05 -7.01
N ASP A 393 9.76 -13.25 -5.95
CA ASP A 393 10.42 -13.47 -4.67
C ASP A 393 9.68 -14.51 -3.81
N HIS A 394 8.33 -14.45 -3.79
CA HIS A 394 7.50 -15.29 -2.92
C HIS A 394 6.74 -16.43 -3.64
N GLN A 395 7.02 -16.74 -4.91
CA GLN A 395 6.27 -17.74 -5.72
C GLN A 395 6.17 -19.14 -5.11
N GLN A 396 7.14 -19.54 -4.28
CA GLN A 396 7.12 -20.84 -3.62
C GLN A 396 5.98 -20.94 -2.58
N GLU A 397 5.67 -19.84 -1.88
CA GLU A 397 4.60 -19.78 -0.89
C GLU A 397 3.27 -19.41 -1.55
N ILE A 398 3.25 -18.35 -2.35
CA ILE A 398 2.03 -17.81 -2.98
C ILE A 398 1.37 -18.85 -3.89
N LEU A 399 2.14 -19.61 -4.65
CA LEU A 399 1.56 -20.55 -5.63
C LEU A 399 1.44 -21.99 -5.11
N GLN A 400 1.65 -22.21 -3.81
CA GLN A 400 1.38 -23.47 -3.12
C GLN A 400 -0.13 -23.67 -2.87
N VAL A 401 -0.52 -24.87 -2.45
CA VAL A 401 -1.87 -25.22 -1.98
C VAL A 401 -1.96 -24.93 -0.46
N PRO A 402 -2.86 -24.05 -0.01
CA PRO A 402 -3.03 -23.75 1.43
C PRO A 402 -3.76 -24.88 2.18
N SER A 403 -3.01 -25.75 2.87
CA SER A 403 -3.58 -26.84 3.68
C SER A 403 -4.54 -26.36 4.78
N TYR A 404 -4.34 -25.14 5.33
CA TYR A 404 -5.26 -24.54 6.30
C TYR A 404 -6.66 -24.27 5.70
N LEU A 405 -6.75 -23.96 4.40
CA LEU A 405 -8.01 -23.67 3.72
C LEU A 405 -8.84 -24.95 3.55
N GLN A 406 -8.17 -26.05 3.19
CA GLN A 406 -8.80 -27.38 3.15
C GLN A 406 -9.35 -27.77 4.52
N ALA A 407 -8.54 -27.65 5.59
CA ALA A 407 -8.99 -27.96 6.94
C ALA A 407 -10.15 -27.05 7.43
N ALA A 408 -10.19 -25.79 6.99
CA ALA A 408 -11.30 -24.87 7.28
C ALA A 408 -12.60 -25.29 6.55
N VAL A 409 -12.50 -25.73 5.29
CA VAL A 409 -13.64 -26.24 4.50
C VAL A 409 -14.14 -27.57 5.05
N GLU A 410 -13.26 -28.53 5.33
CA GLU A 410 -13.62 -29.83 5.92
C GLU A 410 -14.36 -29.66 7.26
N LYS A 411 -13.84 -28.79 8.14
CA LYS A 411 -14.51 -28.40 9.39
C LYS A 411 -15.89 -27.78 9.16
N HIS A 412 -16.06 -26.97 8.12
CA HIS A 412 -17.35 -26.37 7.80
C HIS A 412 -18.36 -27.39 7.24
N LEU A 413 -17.90 -28.32 6.41
CA LEU A 413 -18.72 -29.44 5.93
C LEU A 413 -19.18 -30.33 7.08
N ASP A 414 -18.31 -30.61 8.06
CA ASP A 414 -18.68 -31.38 9.25
C ASP A 414 -19.72 -30.70 10.15
N TYR A 415 -19.75 -29.36 10.22
CA TYR A 415 -20.85 -28.66 10.91
C TYR A 415 -22.18 -28.79 10.14
N LEU A 416 -22.15 -28.77 8.80
CA LEU A 416 -23.34 -28.97 7.98
C LEU A 416 -23.88 -30.40 8.08
N ARG A 417 -23.01 -31.43 8.08
CA ARG A 417 -23.38 -32.83 8.33
C ARG A 417 -24.10 -33.02 9.66
N LYS A 418 -23.65 -32.29 10.70
CA LYS A 418 -24.17 -32.38 12.07
C LYS A 418 -25.45 -31.55 12.31
N GLY A 419 -26.09 -31.05 11.25
CA GLY A 419 -27.40 -30.37 11.36
C GLY A 419 -27.37 -29.02 12.09
N HIS A 420 -26.20 -28.41 12.33
CA HIS A 420 -26.07 -27.11 12.99
C HIS A 420 -26.48 -25.94 12.06
N ILE A 421 -27.75 -25.88 11.69
CA ILE A 421 -28.30 -24.82 10.83
C ILE A 421 -28.45 -23.53 11.62
N LYS A 422 -27.49 -22.62 11.44
CA LYS A 422 -27.73 -21.17 11.46
C LYS A 422 -27.36 -20.59 10.10
N ASN A 423 -28.01 -19.49 9.73
CA ASN A 423 -27.82 -18.86 8.43
C ASN A 423 -26.35 -18.46 8.23
N PRO A 424 -25.80 -18.49 7.00
CA PRO A 424 -24.39 -18.17 6.71
C PRO A 424 -23.99 -16.71 6.97
N GLY A 425 -24.86 -15.89 7.59
CA GLY A 425 -24.54 -14.55 8.07
C GLY A 425 -24.34 -14.45 9.59
N ASP A 426 -24.62 -15.49 10.39
CA ASP A 426 -24.58 -15.38 11.86
C ASP A 426 -24.22 -16.70 12.59
N GLY A 427 -22.92 -16.86 12.90
CA GLY A 427 -22.56 -17.51 14.16
C GLY A 427 -21.81 -18.85 14.16
N VAL A 428 -21.14 -19.29 13.09
CA VAL A 428 -20.00 -20.24 13.20
C VAL A 428 -18.85 -19.81 12.30
N ILE A 429 -17.88 -19.09 12.88
CA ILE A 429 -16.68 -18.64 12.19
C ILE A 429 -15.69 -19.81 12.08
N ALA A 430 -15.42 -20.29 10.86
CA ALA A 430 -14.24 -21.11 10.58
C ALA A 430 -12.98 -20.32 11.02
N PRO A 431 -11.96 -20.97 11.62
CA PRO A 431 -10.93 -20.28 12.42
C PRO A 431 -10.13 -19.27 11.59
N LEU A 432 -10.60 -18.03 11.59
CA LEU A 432 -10.06 -16.93 10.81
C LEU A 432 -8.64 -16.60 11.26
N PRO A 433 -7.71 -16.31 10.33
CA PRO A 433 -6.38 -15.90 10.72
C PRO A 433 -6.45 -14.48 11.28
N THR A 434 -5.95 -14.28 12.50
CA THR A 434 -6.09 -13.02 13.24
C THR A 434 -5.05 -11.99 12.79
N TYR A 435 -5.34 -11.29 11.69
CA TYR A 435 -4.48 -10.22 11.17
C TYR A 435 -4.58 -8.93 12.00
N SER A 436 -3.68 -8.78 12.97
CA SER A 436 -3.52 -7.55 13.76
C SER A 436 -2.87 -6.43 12.95
N TYR A 437 -3.63 -5.79 12.05
CA TYR A 437 -3.18 -4.68 11.18
C TYR A 437 -2.51 -3.53 11.96
N CYS A 438 -2.93 -3.30 13.21
CA CYS A 438 -2.27 -2.43 14.17
C CYS A 438 -1.72 -3.25 15.35
N LYS A 439 -0.47 -3.72 15.27
CA LYS A 439 0.22 -4.32 16.42
C LYS A 439 0.54 -3.23 17.45
N GLN A 440 0.03 -3.36 18.68
CA GLN A 440 0.44 -2.49 19.79
C GLN A 440 1.90 -2.80 20.16
N ILE A 441 2.82 -1.92 19.75
CA ILE A 441 4.23 -1.95 20.16
C ILE A 441 4.34 -1.73 21.67
N SER A 442 5.37 -2.32 22.29
CA SER A 442 5.61 -2.10 23.72
C SER A 442 6.08 -0.66 23.99
N ALA A 443 5.93 -0.17 25.23
CA ALA A 443 6.43 1.16 25.59
C ALA A 443 7.96 1.29 25.38
N GLN A 444 8.70 0.21 25.65
CA GLN A 444 10.14 0.11 25.37
C GLN A 444 10.42 0.19 23.86
N GLU A 445 9.73 -0.62 23.04
CA GLU A 445 9.86 -0.63 21.58
C GLU A 445 9.48 0.73 20.95
N PHE A 446 8.48 1.42 21.50
CA PHE A 446 8.14 2.79 21.12
C PHE A 446 9.26 3.78 21.44
N ASP A 447 9.83 3.74 22.65
CA ASP A 447 10.94 4.63 23.02
C ASP A 447 12.23 4.29 22.25
N GLU A 448 12.50 3.00 21.96
CA GLU A 448 13.62 2.55 21.12
C GLU A 448 13.46 3.03 19.67
N GLN A 449 12.27 2.90 19.05
CA GLN A 449 11.99 3.41 17.70
C GLN A 449 12.07 4.95 17.66
N LYS A 450 11.48 5.63 18.63
CA LYS A 450 11.51 7.09 18.81
C LYS A 450 12.95 7.60 18.94
N VAL A 451 13.79 6.91 19.71
CA VAL A 451 15.23 7.22 19.82
C VAL A 451 15.96 6.91 18.52
N SER A 452 15.82 5.71 17.95
CA SER A 452 16.54 5.27 16.76
C SER A 452 16.26 6.17 15.54
N THR A 453 14.98 6.35 15.18
CA THR A 453 14.58 7.11 13.98
C THR A 453 14.91 8.60 14.12
N SER A 454 14.75 9.20 15.31
CA SER A 454 15.12 10.60 15.52
C SER A 454 16.63 10.81 15.54
N GLN A 455 17.40 9.95 16.22
CA GLN A 455 18.87 10.06 16.22
C GLN A 455 19.47 9.81 14.84
N ALA A 456 18.90 8.90 14.04
CA ALA A 456 19.31 8.68 12.65
C ALA A 456 19.10 9.94 11.78
N ALA A 457 17.90 10.54 11.82
CA ALA A 457 17.61 11.77 11.07
C ALA A 457 18.46 12.97 11.54
N ILE A 458 18.75 13.06 12.84
CA ILE A 458 19.62 14.10 13.41
C ILE A 458 21.09 13.89 13.00
N ALA A 459 21.56 12.64 12.94
CA ALA A 459 22.88 12.31 12.41
C ALA A 459 22.99 12.57 10.89
N GLU A 460 21.93 12.34 10.13
CA GLU A 460 21.88 12.70 8.71
C GLU A 460 21.90 14.23 8.52
N LEU A 461 21.21 14.98 9.38
CA LEU A 461 21.26 16.45 9.39
C LEU A 461 22.69 16.96 9.68
N LEU A 462 23.44 16.29 10.56
CA LEU A 462 24.87 16.57 10.78
C LEU A 462 25.68 16.33 9.50
N GLU A 463 25.51 15.17 8.86
CA GLU A 463 26.17 14.84 7.59
C GLU A 463 25.84 15.83 6.47
N ASN A 464 24.59 16.29 6.39
CA ASN A 464 24.16 17.25 5.39
C ASN A 464 24.74 18.64 5.66
N ILE A 465 24.91 19.06 6.92
CA ILE A 465 25.67 20.28 7.27
C ILE A 465 27.15 20.14 6.88
N ILE A 466 27.74 18.96 7.06
CA ILE A 466 29.14 18.65 6.73
C ILE A 466 29.39 18.61 5.21
N LYS A 467 28.53 17.93 4.44
CA LYS A 467 28.70 17.72 2.99
C LYS A 467 28.31 18.92 2.15
N ASN A 468 27.47 19.82 2.68
CA ASN A 468 27.06 21.03 1.97
C ASN A 468 28.26 21.95 1.65
N LYS A 469 28.42 22.27 0.36
CA LYS A 469 29.49 23.11 -0.21
C LYS A 469 29.11 24.59 -0.40
N SER A 470 27.81 24.95 -0.32
CA SER A 470 27.34 26.34 -0.48
C SER A 470 27.24 27.13 0.83
N LEU A 471 27.36 26.48 1.99
CA LEU A 471 27.40 27.14 3.30
C LEU A 471 28.78 27.80 3.58
N PRO A 472 28.83 29.11 3.87
CA PRO A 472 30.08 29.78 4.26
C PRO A 472 30.72 29.15 5.51
N LEU A 473 32.05 29.01 5.53
CA LEU A 473 32.78 28.36 6.64
C LEU A 473 32.46 28.94 8.03
N LYS A 474 32.22 30.25 8.12
CA LYS A 474 31.82 30.94 9.36
C LYS A 474 30.44 30.50 9.86
N GLU A 475 29.48 30.31 8.95
CA GLU A 475 28.14 29.80 9.25
C GLU A 475 28.17 28.30 9.57
N LYS A 476 28.97 27.52 8.82
CA LYS A 476 29.19 26.09 9.03
C LYS A 476 29.75 25.80 10.41
N ARG A 477 30.77 26.57 10.85
CA ARG A 477 31.28 26.57 12.23
C ARG A 477 30.23 26.97 13.27
N ARG A 478 29.34 27.95 13.00
CA ARG A 478 28.24 28.32 13.90
C ARG A 478 27.22 27.18 14.06
N LYS A 479 26.76 26.60 12.95
CA LYS A 479 25.79 25.49 12.93
C LYS A 479 26.33 24.23 13.60
N LEU A 480 27.59 23.87 13.36
CA LEU A 480 28.22 22.72 14.01
C LEU A 480 28.40 22.92 15.52
N LYS A 481 28.75 24.13 15.99
CA LYS A 481 28.77 24.44 17.44
C LYS A 481 27.39 24.45 18.09
N GLN A 482 26.36 24.87 17.36
CA GLN A 482 24.98 24.78 17.83
C GLN A 482 24.56 23.30 17.96
N PHE A 483 24.82 22.49 16.93
CA PHE A 483 24.56 21.05 16.94
C PHE A 483 25.33 20.33 18.08
N GLN A 484 26.60 20.66 18.31
CA GLN A 484 27.40 20.12 19.42
C GLN A 484 26.77 20.43 20.79
N LYS A 485 26.13 21.61 20.95
CA LYS A 485 25.43 22.00 22.18
C LYS A 485 24.07 21.31 22.34
N GLU A 486 23.33 21.11 21.26
CA GLU A 486 21.97 20.55 21.26
C GLU A 486 21.97 19.02 21.25
N TYR A 487 22.96 18.38 20.60
CA TYR A 487 23.06 16.93 20.39
C TYR A 487 24.49 16.40 20.64
N PRO A 488 25.07 16.60 21.84
CA PRO A 488 26.48 16.32 22.11
C PRO A 488 26.89 14.86 21.87
N LEU A 489 26.04 13.88 22.21
CA LEU A 489 26.34 12.46 22.03
C LEU A 489 26.45 12.06 20.54
N ILE A 490 25.60 12.63 19.68
CA ILE A 490 25.63 12.38 18.24
C ILE A 490 26.86 13.06 17.61
N TYR A 491 27.18 14.28 18.07
CA TYR A 491 28.38 14.99 17.66
C TYR A 491 29.66 14.22 18.03
N GLN A 492 29.77 13.75 19.28
CA GLN A 492 30.92 12.98 19.78
C GLN A 492 31.05 11.62 19.09
N LYS A 493 29.95 10.96 18.72
CA LYS A 493 29.96 9.73 17.91
C LYS A 493 30.50 9.96 16.49
N ARG A 494 30.38 11.18 15.95
CA ARG A 494 30.94 11.56 14.64
C ARG A 494 32.35 12.14 14.72
N PHE A 495 32.67 12.84 15.82
CA PHE A 495 33.96 13.47 16.10
C PHE A 495 34.53 12.98 17.44
N PRO A 496 35.05 11.74 17.49
CA PRO A 496 35.62 11.19 18.72
C PRO A 496 36.98 11.80 19.08
N THR A 497 37.68 12.44 18.13
CA THR A 497 38.99 13.08 18.34
C THR A 497 39.02 14.50 17.78
N SER A 498 39.81 15.38 18.40
CA SER A 498 39.99 16.79 17.97
C SER A 498 40.48 16.91 16.52
N GLU A 499 41.32 15.97 16.08
CA GLU A 499 41.84 15.88 14.71
C GLU A 499 40.73 15.67 13.66
N SER A 500 39.72 14.86 13.99
CA SER A 500 38.56 14.63 13.10
C SER A 500 37.68 15.88 12.92
N GLU A 501 37.65 16.80 13.90
CA GLU A 501 37.00 18.10 13.77
C GLU A 501 37.89 19.10 12.99
N ALA A 502 39.21 19.07 13.22
CA ALA A 502 40.17 19.92 12.52
C ALA A 502 40.22 19.67 11.01
N ALA A 503 40.16 18.40 10.59
CA ALA A 503 40.19 17.97 9.19
C ALA A 503 39.06 18.60 8.33
N LEU A 504 37.92 18.95 8.91
CA LEU A 504 36.81 19.62 8.21
C LEU A 504 37.01 21.12 7.96
N PHE A 505 38.03 21.71 8.59
CA PHE A 505 38.14 23.16 8.71
C PHE A 505 39.49 23.76 8.35
N GLY A 506 40.51 22.93 8.14
CA GLY A 506 41.87 23.34 7.81
C GLY A 506 42.60 23.98 9.00
N ASP A 507 43.91 23.81 9.05
CA ASP A 507 44.73 24.44 10.07
C ASP A 507 44.62 25.96 10.03
N LYS A 508 44.56 26.56 11.22
CA LYS A 508 44.60 28.02 11.37
C LYS A 508 46.06 28.48 11.30
N PRO A 509 46.47 29.30 10.33
CA PRO A 509 47.75 29.99 10.43
C PRO A 509 47.71 30.95 11.63
N THR A 510 48.47 30.64 12.67
CA THR A 510 48.55 31.43 13.92
C THR A 510 49.44 32.66 13.74
N ILE A 511 48.96 33.63 12.95
CA ILE A 511 49.58 34.95 12.82
C ILE A 511 49.49 35.68 14.16
N LYS A 512 50.57 35.59 14.96
CA LYS A 512 50.78 36.45 16.14
C LYS A 512 51.28 37.81 15.66
N GLN A 513 50.50 38.87 15.86
CA GLN A 513 51.01 40.24 15.72
C GLN A 513 51.90 40.58 16.94
N PRO A 514 53.09 41.16 16.76
CA PRO A 514 53.93 41.60 17.87
C PRO A 514 53.37 42.88 18.51
N MET A 515 53.16 42.88 19.82
CA MET A 515 52.70 44.07 20.54
C MET A 515 53.86 45.04 20.81
N LEU A 516 53.78 46.24 20.25
CA LEU A 516 54.71 47.34 20.52
C LEU A 516 54.34 48.03 21.86
N PHE A 517 55.20 47.90 22.86
CA PHE A 517 54.99 48.45 24.21
C PHE A 517 55.25 49.96 24.28
N LEU A 518 54.26 50.77 23.89
CA LEU A 518 54.28 52.22 24.12
C LEU A 518 53.97 52.56 25.59
N LYS A 519 55.01 52.73 26.40
CA LYS A 519 54.91 53.29 27.76
C LYS A 519 54.39 54.74 27.72
N LYS A 520 53.38 55.06 28.52
CA LYS A 520 53.11 56.43 29.02
C LYS A 520 52.93 56.41 30.55
N PRO A 521 53.22 57.52 31.26
CA PRO A 521 53.67 57.45 32.65
C PRO A 521 52.54 57.38 33.70
N LYS A 522 52.91 56.96 34.91
CA LYS A 522 52.02 56.92 36.08
C LYS A 522 51.86 58.33 36.67
N PHE A 523 50.63 58.82 36.78
CA PHE A 523 50.27 59.81 37.79
C PHE A 523 49.49 59.11 38.90
N ARG A 524 50.00 59.19 40.14
CA ARG A 524 49.26 58.86 41.36
C ARG A 524 49.10 60.15 42.15
N SER A 525 47.88 60.66 42.24
CA SER A 525 47.52 61.65 43.25
C SER A 525 47.07 60.92 44.51
N LEU A 526 47.88 60.99 45.57
CA LEU A 526 47.44 60.79 46.95
C LEU A 526 47.66 62.13 47.67
N ARG A 527 46.72 62.52 48.53
CA ARG A 527 46.82 63.73 49.36
C ARG A 527 47.17 63.31 50.79
N TYR A 528 48.03 64.13 51.40
CA TYR A 528 48.64 63.95 52.73
C TYR A 528 49.68 62.82 52.76
#